data_AF-A0A2V8U7V2-F1
#
_entry.id   AF-A0A2V8U7V2-F1
#
_cell.length_a   1.000
_cell.length_b   1.000
_cell.length_c   1.000
_cell.angle_alpha   90.00
_cell.angle_beta   90.00
_cell.angle_gamma   90.00
#
_symmetry.space_group_name_H-M   'P 1'
#
loop_
_entity.id
_entity.type
_entity.pdbx_description
1 polymer ?
#
loop_
_entity_poly.entity_id
_entity_poly.type
_entity_poly.pdbx_seq_one_letter_code
_entity_poly.pdbx_strand_id
1 'polypeptide(L)'
;MRFPANFRFAVRTLAKSPSFALIAIVSLALGIGANTAMFSYVDAVLLRPLPVPDSGRIVEVDSTSPDTRLGRLSYADYVDLRDHTKTLQALACYDFFFAGIATQVNQVPKYSLDASV
;
A
#
# COMPACT_ATOMS: atom_id res chain seq x y z
N MET A 1 15.21 -20.08 41.21
CA MET A 1 14.75 -19.04 40.26
C MET A 1 13.45 -18.42 40.77
N ARG A 2 13.45 -17.15 41.18
CA ARG A 2 12.25 -16.44 41.68
C ARG A 2 11.72 -15.42 40.66
N PHE A 3 11.35 -15.90 39.47
CA PHE A 3 10.71 -15.10 38.43
C PHE A 3 9.44 -14.33 38.86
N PRO A 4 8.49 -14.92 39.62
CA PRO A 4 7.23 -14.23 39.94
C PRO A 4 7.43 -13.06 40.93
N ALA A 5 8.42 -13.14 41.80
CA ALA A 5 8.74 -12.06 42.74
C ALA A 5 9.30 -10.83 42.00
N ASN A 6 10.17 -11.06 41.02
CA ASN A 6 10.79 -10.00 40.23
C ASN A 6 9.77 -9.27 39.35
N PHE A 7 8.85 -9.99 38.71
CA PHE A 7 7.78 -9.39 37.89
C PHE A 7 6.85 -8.51 38.74
N ARG A 8 6.42 -9.00 39.90
CA ARG A 8 5.55 -8.23 40.82
C ARG A 8 6.24 -6.99 41.37
N PHE A 9 7.54 -7.08 41.62
CA PHE A 9 8.35 -5.95 42.08
C PHE A 9 8.50 -4.88 40.99
N ALA A 10 8.72 -5.28 39.73
CA ALA A 10 8.81 -4.37 38.58
C ALA A 10 7.50 -3.60 38.35
N VAL A 11 6.35 -4.29 38.36
CA VAL A 11 5.03 -3.64 38.20
C VAL A 11 4.75 -2.65 39.33
N ARG A 12 5.06 -3.01 40.58
CA ARG A 12 4.88 -2.11 41.73
C ARG A 12 5.82 -0.89 41.66
N THR A 13 6.99 -1.05 41.06
CA THR A 13 7.95 0.03 40.84
C THR A 13 7.46 0.99 39.76
N LEU A 14 6.93 0.48 38.65
CA LEU A 14 6.30 1.30 37.60
C LEU A 14 5.08 2.07 38.13
N ALA A 15 4.25 1.44 38.98
CA ALA A 15 3.09 2.08 39.59
C ALA A 15 3.43 3.21 40.57
N LYS A 16 4.67 3.25 41.09
CA LYS A 16 5.16 4.33 41.96
C LYS A 16 5.62 5.58 41.20
N SER A 17 5.90 5.46 39.91
CA SER A 17 6.34 6.57 39.05
C SER A 17 5.48 6.66 37.77
N PRO A 18 4.18 7.01 37.93
CA PRO A 18 3.19 6.89 36.86
C PRO A 18 3.52 7.71 35.61
N SER A 19 4.11 8.90 35.75
CA SER A 19 4.47 9.75 34.60
C SER A 19 5.55 9.11 33.73
N PHE A 20 6.58 8.51 34.35
CA PHE A 20 7.65 7.82 33.61
C PHE A 20 7.11 6.56 32.93
N ALA A 21 6.31 5.77 33.65
CA ALA A 21 5.69 4.57 33.10
C ALA A 21 4.79 4.91 31.90
N LEU A 22 4.00 5.98 31.98
CA LEU A 22 3.13 6.43 30.89
C LEU A 22 3.94 6.78 29.64
N ILE A 23 4.99 7.60 29.77
CA ILE A 23 5.84 8.01 28.64
C ILE A 23 6.52 6.78 28.01
N ALA A 24 7.04 5.88 28.83
CA ALA A 24 7.68 4.65 28.36
C ALA A 24 6.69 3.76 27.59
N ILE A 25 5.47 3.58 28.12
CA ILE A 25 4.41 2.79 27.47
C ILE A 25 3.99 3.44 26.15
N VAL A 26 3.76 4.74 26.11
CA VAL A 26 3.33 5.46 24.90
C VAL A 26 4.41 5.40 23.82
N SER A 27 5.67 5.62 24.18
CA SER A 27 6.80 5.51 23.23
C SER A 27 6.91 4.11 22.65
N LEU A 28 6.81 3.08 23.51
CA LEU A 28 6.85 1.69 23.09
C LEU A 28 5.65 1.33 22.20
N ALA A 29 4.45 1.80 22.56
CA ALA A 29 3.23 1.58 21.79
C ALA A 29 3.30 2.26 20.42
N LEU A 30 3.85 3.46 20.33
CA LEU A 30 4.07 4.16 19.06
C LEU A 30 5.06 3.41 18.16
N GLY A 31 6.19 2.98 18.72
CA GLY A 31 7.20 2.24 17.95
C GLY A 31 6.67 0.90 17.42
N ILE A 32 6.00 0.12 18.28
CA ILE A 32 5.41 -1.17 17.89
C ILE A 32 4.23 -0.97 16.95
N GLY A 33 3.35 0.00 17.27
CA GLY A 33 2.13 0.29 16.53
C GLY A 33 2.41 0.82 15.13
N ALA A 34 3.36 1.74 14.96
CA ALA A 34 3.74 2.27 13.65
C ALA A 34 4.29 1.17 12.73
N ASN A 35 5.19 0.32 13.25
CA ASN A 35 5.73 -0.80 12.48
C ASN A 35 4.61 -1.79 12.09
N THR A 36 3.75 -2.16 13.03
CA THR A 36 2.64 -3.09 12.78
C THR A 36 1.63 -2.51 11.79
N ALA A 37 1.30 -1.22 11.91
CA ALA A 37 0.37 -0.53 11.02
C ALA A 37 0.91 -0.45 9.58
N MET A 38 2.21 -0.19 9.40
CA MET A 38 2.85 -0.18 8.09
C MET A 38 2.75 -1.54 7.42
N PHE A 39 3.11 -2.62 8.12
CA PHE A 39 3.00 -3.97 7.58
C PHE A 39 1.56 -4.39 7.31
N SER A 40 0.62 -4.02 8.17
CA SER A 40 -0.80 -4.32 7.95
C SER A 40 -1.38 -3.54 6.76
N TYR A 41 -0.92 -2.31 6.53
CA TYR A 41 -1.31 -1.51 5.37
C TYR A 41 -0.76 -2.10 4.08
N VAL A 42 0.54 -2.43 4.07
CA VAL A 42 1.18 -3.14 2.95
C VAL A 42 0.47 -4.45 2.67
N ASP A 43 0.16 -5.23 3.70
CA ASP A 43 -0.55 -6.50 3.53
C ASP A 43 -1.94 -6.28 2.91
N ALA A 44 -2.70 -5.32 3.43
CA ALA A 44 -4.04 -5.02 2.94
C ALA A 44 -4.08 -4.47 1.51
N VAL A 45 -3.06 -3.69 1.10
CA VAL A 45 -3.03 -2.99 -0.19
C VAL A 45 -2.25 -3.76 -1.25
N LEU A 46 -1.11 -4.34 -0.90
CA LEU A 46 -0.19 -4.99 -1.84
C LEU A 46 -0.28 -6.51 -1.81
N LEU A 47 -0.47 -7.13 -0.63
CA LEU A 47 -0.39 -8.59 -0.50
C LEU A 47 -1.73 -9.28 -0.50
N ARG A 48 -2.83 -8.57 -0.23
CA ARG A 48 -4.17 -9.13 -0.36
C ARG A 48 -4.40 -9.38 -1.84
N PRO A 49 -4.30 -10.65 -2.29
CA PRO A 49 -4.40 -10.93 -3.70
C PRO A 49 -5.80 -10.48 -4.12
N LEU A 50 -5.90 -9.74 -5.23
CA LEU A 50 -7.20 -9.52 -5.85
C LEU A 50 -7.87 -10.91 -5.95
N PRO A 51 -9.17 -11.04 -5.64
CA PRO A 51 -9.89 -12.31 -5.69
C PRO A 51 -10.11 -12.75 -7.15
N VAL A 52 -9.02 -12.88 -7.90
CA VAL A 52 -8.96 -13.38 -9.26
C VAL A 52 -8.44 -14.82 -9.16
N PRO A 53 -9.22 -15.82 -9.58
CA PRO A 53 -8.71 -17.18 -9.74
C PRO A 53 -7.52 -17.16 -10.72
N ASP A 54 -6.45 -17.90 -10.42
CA ASP A 54 -5.23 -18.00 -11.24
C ASP A 54 -4.51 -16.67 -11.51
N SER A 55 -3.92 -16.06 -10.47
CA SER A 55 -3.11 -14.83 -10.57
C SER A 55 -1.97 -14.89 -11.60
N GLY A 56 -1.45 -16.09 -11.92
CA GLY A 56 -0.43 -16.29 -12.96
C GLY A 56 -0.93 -16.17 -14.41
N ARG A 57 -2.24 -16.02 -14.64
CA ARG A 57 -2.84 -15.87 -15.99
C ARG A 57 -3.22 -14.42 -16.31
N ILE A 58 -2.90 -13.48 -15.42
CA ILE A 58 -3.16 -12.06 -15.61
C ILE A 58 -2.11 -11.52 -16.59
N VAL A 59 -2.57 -10.85 -17.64
CA VAL A 59 -1.72 -10.18 -18.63
C VAL A 59 -2.17 -8.72 -18.76
N GLU A 60 -1.20 -7.82 -18.91
CA GLU A 60 -1.46 -6.41 -19.19
C GLU A 60 -1.48 -6.21 -20.72
N VAL A 61 -2.46 -5.47 -21.23
CA VAL A 61 -2.62 -5.18 -22.65
C VAL A 61 -2.38 -3.70 -22.85
N ASP A 62 -1.30 -3.36 -23.56
CA ASP A 62 -0.91 -1.99 -23.86
C ASP A 62 -0.97 -1.72 -25.37
N SER A 63 -1.27 -0.47 -25.73
CA SER A 63 -1.13 -0.01 -27.11
C SER A 63 0.31 0.37 -27.39
N THR A 64 0.91 -0.20 -28.44
CA THR A 64 2.22 0.22 -28.94
C THR A 64 2.03 1.13 -30.15
N SER A 65 2.36 2.40 -30.01
CA SER A 65 2.49 3.34 -31.12
C SER A 65 3.96 3.56 -31.46
N PRO A 66 4.33 3.90 -32.72
CA PRO A 66 5.71 4.20 -33.09
C PRO A 66 6.39 5.26 -32.20
N ASP A 67 5.59 6.17 -31.65
CA ASP A 67 6.03 7.29 -30.81
C ASP A 67 5.86 7.01 -29.30
N THR A 68 5.22 5.90 -28.90
CA THR A 68 4.97 5.60 -27.47
C THR A 68 4.84 4.09 -27.26
N ARG A 69 5.81 3.51 -26.53
CA ARG A 69 5.89 2.07 -26.24
C ARG A 69 4.92 1.59 -25.14
N LEU A 70 4.22 2.52 -24.47
CA LEU A 70 3.24 2.28 -23.42
C LEU A 70 2.06 3.24 -23.60
N GLY A 71 1.39 3.15 -24.75
CA GLY A 71 0.22 3.96 -25.04
C GLY A 71 -0.99 3.46 -24.25
N ARG A 72 -1.61 4.36 -23.48
CA ARG A 72 -2.91 4.08 -22.85
C ARG A 72 -3.92 3.71 -23.94
N LEU A 73 -4.57 2.54 -23.80
CA LEU A 73 -5.65 2.13 -24.69
C LEU A 73 -6.81 3.13 -24.60
N SER A 74 -7.37 3.50 -25.76
CA SER A 74 -8.60 4.27 -25.76
C SER A 74 -9.77 3.39 -25.33
N TYR A 75 -10.86 4.01 -24.86
CA TYR A 75 -12.07 3.25 -24.51
C TYR A 75 -12.64 2.47 -25.71
N ALA A 76 -12.50 3.00 -26.93
CA ALA A 76 -12.94 2.32 -28.15
C ALA A 76 -12.11 1.05 -28.40
N ASP A 77 -10.79 1.12 -28.23
CA ASP A 77 -9.91 -0.04 -28.38
C ASP A 77 -10.24 -1.12 -27.32
N TYR A 78 -10.58 -0.71 -26.10
CA TYR A 78 -11.05 -1.64 -25.07
C TYR A 78 -12.33 -2.38 -25.49
N VAL A 79 -13.32 -1.69 -26.07
CA VAL A 79 -14.57 -2.32 -26.53
C VAL A 79 -14.29 -3.29 -27.67
N ASP A 80 -13.46 -2.89 -28.64
CA ASP A 80 -13.08 -3.74 -29.77
C ASP A 80 -12.36 -5.02 -29.30
N LEU A 81 -11.38 -4.87 -28.39
CA LEU A 81 -10.67 -6.01 -27.81
C LEU A 81 -11.60 -6.91 -26.98
N ARG A 82 -12.54 -6.34 -26.24
CA ARG A 82 -13.51 -7.10 -25.43
C ARG A 82 -14.43 -7.95 -26.31
N ASP A 83 -14.90 -7.41 -27.43
CA ASP A 83 -15.91 -8.06 -28.28
C ASP A 83 -15.29 -9.06 -29.28
N HIS A 84 -14.03 -8.85 -29.70
CA HIS A 84 -13.38 -9.66 -30.72
C HIS A 84 -12.31 -10.65 -30.21
N THR A 85 -11.87 -10.54 -28.94
CA THR A 85 -10.83 -11.44 -28.40
C THR A 85 -11.41 -12.74 -27.85
N LYS A 86 -10.90 -13.88 -28.34
CA LYS A 86 -11.28 -15.23 -27.86
C LYS A 86 -10.24 -15.91 -26.97
N THR A 87 -9.05 -15.32 -26.88
CA THR A 87 -7.92 -15.85 -26.09
C THR A 87 -7.98 -15.42 -24.62
N LEU A 88 -8.68 -14.34 -24.31
CA LEU A 88 -8.85 -13.79 -22.96
C LEU A 88 -10.22 -14.19 -22.42
N GLN A 89 -10.25 -14.68 -21.18
CA GLN A 89 -11.48 -15.11 -20.51
C GLN A 89 -12.32 -13.92 -20.02
N ALA A 90 -11.66 -12.85 -19.60
CA ALA A 90 -12.26 -11.59 -19.18
C ALA A 90 -11.25 -10.45 -19.40
N LEU A 91 -11.77 -9.24 -19.60
CA LEU A 91 -10.98 -8.03 -19.80
C LEU A 91 -11.55 -6.95 -18.89
N ALA A 92 -10.69 -6.24 -18.17
CA ALA A 92 -11.07 -5.15 -17.28
C ALA A 92 -10.19 -3.94 -17.58
N CYS A 93 -10.77 -2.75 -17.55
CA CYS A 93 -10.00 -1.51 -17.59
C CYS A 93 -9.77 -1.00 -16.17
N TYR A 94 -8.59 -0.44 -15.94
CA TYR A 94 -8.26 0.29 -14.73
C TYR A 94 -7.54 1.57 -15.15
N ASP A 95 -7.65 2.59 -14.31
CA ASP A 95 -6.78 3.76 -14.40
C ASP A 95 -6.06 3.92 -13.07
N PHE A 96 -4.75 4.13 -13.13
CA PHE A 96 -3.96 4.44 -11.94
C PHE A 96 -4.15 5.92 -11.61
N PHE A 97 -5.02 6.19 -10.64
CA PHE A 97 -5.08 7.52 -10.05
C PHE A 97 -3.98 7.66 -9.00
N PHE A 98 -2.96 8.46 -9.32
CA PHE A 98 -1.98 8.87 -8.32
C PHE A 98 -2.60 9.95 -7.43
N ALA A 99 -2.87 9.63 -6.17
CA ALA A 99 -3.24 10.62 -5.16
C ALA A 99 -1.97 11.14 -4.46
N GLY A 100 -1.67 12.43 -4.58
CA GLY A 100 -0.61 13.10 -3.83
C GLY A 100 -1.17 13.90 -2.66
N ILE A 101 -0.62 13.72 -1.46
CA ILE A 101 -0.93 14.57 -0.31
C ILE A 101 0.08 15.72 -0.27
N ALA A 102 -0.38 16.94 -0.55
CA ALA A 102 0.41 18.13 -0.35
C ALA A 102 0.34 18.57 1.12
N THR A 103 1.48 18.93 1.71
CA THR A 103 1.54 19.52 3.06
C THR A 103 0.97 20.94 3.10
N GLN A 104 0.74 21.56 1.93
CA GLN A 104 0.11 22.87 1.78
C GLN A 104 -1.16 22.76 0.93
N VAL A 105 -2.26 23.37 1.41
CA VAL A 105 -3.61 23.33 0.83
C VAL A 105 -3.67 23.87 -0.61
N ASN A 106 -2.70 24.69 -1.04
CA ASN A 106 -2.72 25.39 -2.34
C ASN A 106 -1.56 25.02 -3.28
N GLN A 107 -0.89 23.89 -3.05
CA GLN A 107 0.18 23.38 -3.92
C GLN A 107 -0.34 22.15 -4.67
N VAL A 108 -0.43 22.25 -6.00
CA VAL A 108 -0.69 21.08 -6.85
C VAL A 108 0.52 20.15 -6.70
N PRO A 109 0.34 18.86 -6.34
CA PRO A 109 1.46 17.92 -6.24
C PRO A 109 2.22 17.90 -7.56
N LYS A 110 3.50 18.30 -7.55
CA LYS A 110 4.34 18.30 -8.74
C LYS A 110 4.89 16.90 -8.94
N TYR A 111 4.47 16.25 -10.00
CA TYR A 111 5.03 15.00 -10.47
C TYR A 111 6.24 15.37 -11.34
N SER A 112 7.41 15.59 -10.74
CA SER A 112 8.65 15.61 -11.54
C SER A 112 9.08 14.16 -11.78
N LEU A 113 8.39 13.50 -12.71
CA LEU A 113 9.05 12.42 -13.44
C LEU A 113 10.04 13.11 -14.37
N ASP A 114 11.27 13.27 -13.88
CA ASP A 114 12.42 13.67 -14.67
C ASP A 114 12.65 12.54 -15.69
N ALA A 115 11.92 12.61 -16.80
CA ALA A 115 12.15 11.79 -17.98
C ALA A 115 13.39 12.36 -18.69
N SER A 116 14.55 12.20 -18.06
CA SER A 116 15.86 12.40 -18.67
C SER A 116 16.44 11.03 -19.00
N VAL A 117 16.04 10.47 -20.14
CA VAL A 117 16.83 9.50 -20.91
C VAL A 117 16.94 10.01 -22.33
#